data_AF-A0A946M5U8-F1
#
_entry.id   AF-A0A946M5U8-F1
#
_cell.length_a   1.000
_cell.length_b   1.000
_cell.length_c   1.000
_cell.angle_alpha   90.00
_cell.angle_beta   90.00
_cell.angle_gamma   90.00
#
_symmetry.space_group_name_H-M   'P 1'
#
loop_
_entity.id
_entity.type
_entity.pdbx_description
1 polymer ?
#
loop_
_entity_poly.entity_id
_entity_poly.type
_entity_poly.pdbx_seq_one_letter_code
_entity_poly.pdbx_strand_id
1 'polypeptide(L)' 'MARGVNKVILVGNLGNDPDVKYTADGRAIANISIATTESWK' A
#
# COMPACT_ATOMS: atom_id res chain seq x y z
N MET A 1 5.96 25.43 7.94
CA MET A 1 4.61 24.99 7.49
C MET A 1 4.78 24.30 6.15
N ALA A 2 4.59 22.99 6.07
CA ALA A 2 4.65 22.28 4.79
C ALA A 2 3.55 22.84 3.86
N ARG A 3 3.91 23.21 2.62
CA ARG A 3 3.01 23.76 1.60
C ARG A 3 2.96 22.84 0.37
N GLY A 4 2.39 21.64 0.52
CA GLY A 4 2.26 20.68 -0.58
C GLY A 4 1.28 19.53 -0.26
N VAL A 5 0.81 18.85 -1.31
CA VAL A 5 -0.06 17.67 -1.21
C VAL A 5 0.71 16.44 -1.68
N ASN A 6 0.79 15.42 -0.84
CA ASN A 6 1.23 14.08 -1.22
C ASN A 6 0.01 13.13 -1.13
N LYS A 7 -0.53 12.73 -2.28
CA LYS A 7 -1.71 11.87 -2.37
C LYS A 7 -1.46 10.79 -3.43
N VAL A 8 -1.74 9.54 -3.06
CA VAL A 8 -1.66 8.37 -3.94
C VAL A 8 -3.01 7.66 -3.94
N ILE A 9 -3.50 7.28 -5.12
CA ILE A 9 -4.71 6.47 -5.32
C ILE A 9 -4.30 5.27 -6.18
N LEU A 10 -4.53 4.05 -5.69
CA LEU A 10 -4.20 2.81 -6.38
C LEU A 10 -5.45 1.94 -6.51
N VAL A 11 -5.62 1.30 -7.67
CA VAL A 11 -6.64 0.28 -7.93
C VAL A 11 -5.96 -0.88 -8.62
N GLY A 12 -6.10 -2.08 -8.07
CA GLY A 12 -5.39 -3.26 -8.57
C GLY A 12 -5.67 -4.48 -7.71
N ASN A 13 -4.99 -5.58 -8.02
CA ASN A 13 -5.15 -6.86 -7.34
C ASN A 13 -4.03 -7.10 -6.33
N LEU A 14 -4.31 -7.83 -5.25
CA LEU A 14 -3.26 -8.27 -4.33
C LEU A 14 -2.35 -9.29 -5.03
N GLY A 15 -1.03 -9.07 -4.95
CA GLY A 15 -0.05 -10.01 -5.52
C GLY A 15 0.16 -11.26 -4.66
N ASN A 16 -0.17 -11.18 -3.38
CA ASN A 16 -0.08 -12.24 -2.38
C ASN A 16 -1.00 -11.91 -1.20
N ASP A 17 -1.20 -12.87 -0.30
CA ASP A 17 -1.92 -12.64 0.95
C ASP A 17 -1.23 -11.55 1.79
N PRO A 18 -1.97 -10.65 2.47
CA PRO A 18 -1.39 -9.61 3.30
C PRO A 18 -0.47 -10.14 4.40
N ASP A 19 0.71 -9.53 4.55
CA ASP A 19 1.65 -9.83 5.64
C ASP A 19 1.35 -8.94 6.84
N VAL A 20 0.83 -9.54 7.92
CA VAL A 20 0.46 -8.82 9.15
C VAL A 20 1.48 -9.10 10.26
N LYS A 21 2.07 -8.03 10.79
CA LYS A 21 3.06 -8.07 11.87
C LYS A 21 2.64 -7.16 13.02
N TYR A 22 3.19 -7.41 14.20
CA TYR A 22 2.98 -6.56 15.37
C TYR A 22 4.31 -5.94 15.79
N THR A 23 4.29 -4.65 16.13
CA THR A 23 5.46 -3.98 16.72
C THR A 23 5.69 -4.46 18.15
N ALA A 24 6.86 -4.15 18.73
CA ALA A 24 7.15 -4.43 20.14
C ALA A 24 6.09 -3.85 21.09
N ASP A 25 5.52 -2.69 20.73
CA ASP A 25 4.44 -2.03 21.48
C ASP A 25 3.03 -2.56 21.12
N GLY A 26 2.93 -3.67 20.37
CA GLY A 26 1.67 -4.35 20.05
C GLY A 26 0.84 -3.72 18.93
N ARG A 27 1.38 -2.77 18.15
CA ARG A 27 0.64 -2.16 17.02
C ARG A 27 0.65 -3.08 15.80
N ALA A 28 -0.51 -3.34 15.22
CA ALA A 28 -0.63 -4.08 13.98
C ALA A 28 -0.12 -3.26 12.77
N ILE A 29 0.67 -3.90 11.91
CA ILE A 29 1.16 -3.38 10.63
C ILE A 29 0.81 -4.41 9.56
N ALA A 30 0.18 -3.97 8.46
CA ALA A 30 -0.09 -4.81 7.30
C ALA A 30 0.72 -4.32 6.11
N ASN A 31 1.47 -5.23 5.47
CA ASN A 31 2.12 -4.99 4.18
C ASN A 31 1.35 -5.72 3.09
N ILE A 32 1.04 -5.00 2.01
CA ILE A 32 0.34 -5.52 0.83
C ILE A 32 1.11 -5.15 -0.42
N SER A 33 1.06 -6.04 -1.41
CA SER A 33 1.55 -5.79 -2.77
C SER A 33 0.34 -5.63 -3.69
N ILE A 34 0.28 -4.55 -4.46
CA ILE A 34 -0.81 -4.25 -5.39
C ILE A 34 -0.27 -4.27 -6.82
N ALA A 35 -0.74 -5.23 -7.62
CA ALA A 35 -0.49 -5.28 -9.05
C ALA A 35 -1.41 -4.27 -9.76
N THR A 36 -0.79 -3.34 -10.50
CA THR A 36 -1.48 -2.42 -11.40
C THR A 36 -1.03 -2.71 -12.83
N THR A 37 -1.93 -2.53 -13.79
CA THR A 37 -1.63 -2.71 -15.21
C THR A 37 -1.98 -1.44 -15.96
N GLU A 38 -1.12 -1.06 -16.89
CA GLU A 38 -1.43 -0.06 -17.90
C GLU A 38 -1.43 -0.73 -19.28
N SER A 39 -2.28 -0.25 -20.17
CA SER A 39 -2.30 -0.65 -21.58
C SER A 39 -2.26 0.61 -22.41
N TRP A 40 -1.26 0.70 -23.28
CA TRP A 40 -1.09 1.79 -24.24
C TRP A 40 -1.47 1.30 -25.64
N LYS A 41 -1.96 2.23 -26.47
CA LYS A 41 -2.26 2.01 -27.88
C LYS A 41 -1.24 2.70 -28.75
#